data_AF-A0A4V1XM93-F1
#
_entry.id   AF-A0A4V1XM93-F1
#
_cell.length_a   1.000
_cell.length_b   1.000
_cell.length_c   1.000
_cell.angle_alpha   90.00
_cell.angle_beta   90.00
_cell.angle_gamma   90.00
#
_symmetry.space_group_name_H-M   'P 1'
#
loop_
_entity.id
_entity.type
_entity.pdbx_description
1 polymer ?
#
loop_
_entity_poly.entity_id
_entity_poly.type
_entity_poly.pdbx_seq_one_letter_code
_entity_poly.pdbx_strand_id
1 'polypeptide(L)'
;MLFSTPATPYTLFYTGSITNSMTAAALSLLIDNSSDYSNVTWTTPIPRLLREDFILGGEWSLNHITFEDALRRRTGYPRHDLAVTGSARKSLRNLRNQPMSAKPHARYQYCNKMYGAVGYPIETLTGSRLGDSSHSDLLQHHGGIHLAPHAVASDVEGPGSLTLSTVLDYAKYLRVMMREADPMSKAGLRELKTPRMLTALHPRSFVGYANYALG
;
A
#
# COMPACT_ATOMS: atom_id res chain seq x y z
N MET A 1 -23.79 17.55 8.94
CA MET A 1 -24.29 17.00 10.21
C MET A 1 -23.11 16.94 11.17
N LEU A 2 -23.15 17.66 12.29
CA LEU A 2 -22.18 17.50 13.38
C LEU A 2 -22.67 16.38 14.27
N PHE A 3 -21.88 15.31 14.40
CA PHE A 3 -22.22 14.15 15.21
C PHE A 3 -22.27 14.57 16.69
N SER A 4 -23.44 14.44 17.31
CA SER A 4 -23.66 14.71 18.75
C SER A 4 -23.05 13.63 19.65
N THR A 5 -22.52 12.56 19.08
CA THR A 5 -21.84 11.48 19.80
C THR A 5 -20.37 11.84 20.02
N PRO A 6 -19.87 11.86 21.26
CA PRO A 6 -18.45 12.06 21.54
C PRO A 6 -17.58 10.97 20.89
N ALA A 7 -16.44 11.38 20.34
CA ALA A 7 -15.44 10.42 19.88
C ALA A 7 -14.84 9.66 21.08
N THR A 8 -14.63 8.35 20.90
CA THR A 8 -13.99 7.48 21.88
C THR A 8 -12.75 6.83 21.26
N PRO A 9 -11.87 6.18 22.05
CA PRO A 9 -10.75 5.44 21.50
C PRO A 9 -11.12 4.32 20.52
N TYR A 10 -12.38 3.88 20.52
CA TYR A 10 -12.93 2.86 19.63
C TYR A 10 -13.64 3.43 18.41
N THR A 11 -13.75 4.76 18.30
CA THR A 11 -14.34 5.40 17.13
C THR A 11 -13.48 5.11 15.90
N LEU A 12 -14.16 4.72 14.80
CA LEU A 12 -13.52 4.45 13.52
C LEU A 12 -13.33 5.74 12.73
N PHE A 13 -12.11 5.93 12.22
CA PHE A 13 -11.72 7.08 11.39
C PHE A 13 -11.24 6.63 10.03
N TYR A 14 -11.62 7.35 8.98
CA TYR A 14 -10.94 7.23 7.68
C TYR A 14 -9.49 7.67 7.83
N THR A 15 -8.56 6.74 7.57
CA THR A 15 -7.13 7.00 7.77
C THR A 15 -6.43 7.61 6.56
N GLY A 16 -7.13 7.69 5.41
CA GLY A 16 -6.60 8.33 4.20
C GLY A 16 -5.26 7.71 3.77
N SER A 17 -4.28 8.55 3.45
CA SER A 17 -2.98 8.09 2.96
C SER A 17 -2.14 7.33 3.99
N ILE A 18 -2.51 7.28 5.27
CA ILE A 18 -1.86 6.40 6.26
C ILE A 18 -2.02 4.93 5.86
N THR A 19 -3.10 4.59 5.15
CA THR A 19 -3.31 3.26 4.56
C THR A 19 -2.10 2.78 3.76
N ASN A 20 -1.40 3.68 3.05
CA ASN A 20 -0.21 3.34 2.27
C ASN A 20 0.89 2.65 3.11
N SER A 21 1.15 3.19 4.30
CA SER A 21 2.16 2.66 5.21
C SER A 21 1.74 1.31 5.81
N MET A 22 0.45 1.15 6.10
CA MET A 22 -0.11 -0.13 6.54
C MET A 22 -0.08 -1.19 5.43
N THR A 23 -0.36 -0.83 4.17
CA THR A 23 -0.24 -1.73 3.02
C THR A 23 1.20 -2.19 2.81
N ALA A 24 2.18 -1.29 2.96
CA ALA A 24 3.60 -1.66 2.90
C ALA A 24 3.99 -2.62 4.04
N ALA A 25 3.48 -2.38 5.26
CA ALA A 25 3.69 -3.28 6.39
C ALA A 25 3.06 -4.67 6.18
N ALA A 26 1.85 -4.73 5.61
CA ALA A 26 1.21 -6.00 5.26
C ALA A 26 2.02 -6.78 4.22
N LEU A 27 2.56 -6.10 3.20
CA LEU A 27 3.47 -6.75 2.25
C LEU A 27 4.74 -7.27 2.94
N SER A 28 5.31 -6.49 3.86
CA SER A 28 6.50 -6.91 4.61
C SER A 28 6.24 -8.20 5.39
N LEU A 29 5.08 -8.31 6.06
CA LEU A 29 4.69 -9.50 6.80
C LEU A 29 4.47 -10.70 5.88
N LEU A 30 3.87 -10.47 4.70
CA LEU A 30 3.70 -11.52 3.69
C LEU A 30 5.06 -12.06 3.20
N ILE A 31 6.03 -11.18 2.97
CA ILE A 31 7.40 -11.55 2.55
C ILE A 31 8.14 -12.28 3.68
N ASP A 32 7.97 -11.84 4.93
CA ASP A 32 8.57 -12.47 6.10
C ASP A 32 8.02 -13.90 6.30
N ASN A 33 6.76 -14.16 5.94
CA ASN A 33 6.19 -15.51 5.88
C ASN A 33 6.59 -16.24 4.57
N SER A 34 7.90 -16.35 4.34
CA SER A 34 8.44 -16.98 3.13
C SER A 34 8.14 -18.48 3.02
N SER A 35 7.76 -19.15 4.11
CA SER A 35 7.31 -20.55 4.10
C SER A 35 6.08 -20.74 3.22
N ASP A 36 5.10 -19.84 3.35
CA ASP A 36 3.84 -19.91 2.61
C ASP A 36 3.90 -19.11 1.30
N TYR A 37 4.77 -18.08 1.23
CA TYR A 37 4.83 -17.11 0.12
C TYR A 37 6.24 -16.94 -0.46
N SER A 38 6.99 -18.03 -0.62
CA SER A 38 8.40 -18.03 -1.09
C SER A 38 8.67 -17.32 -2.44
N ASN A 39 7.65 -17.12 -3.26
CA ASN A 39 7.73 -16.44 -4.56
C ASN A 39 7.46 -14.93 -4.49
N VAL A 40 7.17 -14.39 -3.31
CA VAL A 40 6.87 -12.97 -3.08
C VAL A 40 8.06 -12.29 -2.40
N THR A 41 8.59 -11.27 -3.07
CA THR A 41 9.70 -10.43 -2.60
C THR A 41 9.40 -8.99 -3.00
N TRP A 42 10.13 -8.02 -2.43
CA TRP A 42 10.01 -6.60 -2.80
C TRP A 42 10.21 -6.37 -4.31
N THR A 43 11.06 -7.16 -4.94
CA THR A 43 11.38 -7.09 -6.37
C THR A 43 10.51 -7.99 -7.24
N THR A 44 9.50 -8.67 -6.69
CA THR A 44 8.60 -9.50 -7.49
C THR A 44 7.78 -8.61 -8.44
N PRO A 45 7.75 -8.90 -9.76
CA PRO A 45 6.92 -8.15 -10.69
C PRO A 45 5.43 -8.37 -10.39
N ILE A 46 4.68 -7.28 -10.11
CA ILE A 46 3.24 -7.33 -9.81
C ILE A 46 2.43 -8.00 -10.94
N PRO A 47 2.70 -7.72 -12.23
CA PRO A 47 1.96 -8.37 -13.32
C PRO A 47 2.06 -9.91 -13.32
N ARG A 48 3.14 -10.48 -12.77
CA ARG A 48 3.28 -11.94 -12.65
C ARG A 48 2.23 -12.55 -11.73
N LEU A 49 1.78 -11.80 -10.72
CA LEU A 49 0.81 -12.24 -9.72
C LEU A 49 -0.63 -11.95 -10.14
N LEU A 50 -0.86 -10.87 -10.88
CA LEU A 50 -2.20 -10.35 -11.17
C LEU A 50 -2.65 -10.45 -12.63
N ARG A 51 -1.77 -10.87 -13.55
CA ARG A 51 -1.98 -11.02 -15.02
C ARG A 51 -3.21 -10.30 -15.60
N GLU A 52 -4.37 -10.94 -15.58
CA GLU A 52 -5.60 -10.44 -16.22
C GLU A 52 -6.14 -9.12 -15.63
N ASP A 53 -5.89 -8.89 -14.35
CA ASP A 53 -6.40 -7.78 -13.57
C ASP A 53 -5.45 -6.58 -13.51
N PHE A 54 -4.16 -6.78 -13.79
CA PHE A 54 -3.15 -5.72 -13.76
C PHE A 54 -2.36 -5.67 -15.07
N ILE A 55 -2.81 -4.81 -15.97
CA ILE A 55 -2.17 -4.54 -17.26
C ILE A 55 -1.78 -3.07 -17.29
N LEU A 56 -0.48 -2.82 -17.49
CA LEU A 56 0.12 -1.50 -17.68
C LEU A 56 0.39 -1.23 -19.16
N GLY A 57 0.57 0.04 -19.50
CA GLY A 57 1.00 0.49 -20.81
C GLY A 57 2.49 0.20 -21.01
N GLY A 58 2.81 -0.39 -22.16
CA GLY A 58 4.17 -0.72 -22.56
C GLY A 58 4.64 -2.09 -22.09
N GLU A 59 5.23 -2.85 -23.01
CA GLU A 59 5.70 -4.22 -22.80
C GLU A 59 6.71 -4.33 -21.66
N TRP A 60 7.61 -3.36 -21.53
CA TRP A 60 8.57 -3.36 -20.43
C TRP A 60 7.87 -3.26 -19.07
N SER A 61 6.92 -2.35 -18.90
CA SER A 61 6.22 -2.14 -17.63
C SER A 61 5.40 -3.35 -17.22
N LEU A 62 4.81 -4.04 -18.20
CA LEU A 62 4.06 -5.28 -18.00
C LEU A 62 4.90 -6.46 -17.51
N ASN A 63 6.22 -6.40 -17.66
CA ASN A 63 7.11 -7.50 -17.28
C ASN A 63 8.00 -7.16 -16.08
N HIS A 64 8.24 -5.88 -15.79
CA HIS A 64 9.30 -5.47 -14.88
C HIS A 64 8.85 -4.58 -13.70
N ILE A 65 7.62 -4.06 -13.66
CA ILE A 65 7.17 -3.23 -12.53
C ILE A 65 7.00 -4.10 -11.28
N THR A 66 7.77 -3.77 -10.25
CA THR A 66 7.83 -4.50 -8.98
C THR A 66 6.96 -3.88 -7.88
N PHE A 67 6.80 -4.60 -6.76
CA PHE A 67 6.21 -4.01 -5.55
C PHE A 67 6.98 -2.79 -5.05
N GLU A 68 8.31 -2.88 -5.06
CA GLU A 68 9.17 -1.75 -4.68
C GLU A 68 8.91 -0.53 -5.56
N ASP A 69 8.75 -0.71 -6.88
CA ASP A 69 8.45 0.36 -7.83
C ASP A 69 7.12 1.07 -7.56
N ALA A 70 6.09 0.29 -7.23
CA ALA A 70 4.77 0.80 -6.88
C ALA A 70 4.82 1.60 -5.56
N LEU A 71 5.41 1.03 -4.52
CA LEU A 71 5.53 1.66 -3.20
C LEU A 71 6.38 2.93 -3.23
N ARG A 72 7.47 2.92 -4.00
CA ARG A 72 8.33 4.09 -4.20
C ARG A 72 7.81 5.05 -5.28
N ARG A 73 6.60 4.87 -5.83
CA ARG A 73 5.98 5.83 -6.77
C ARG A 73 6.80 6.07 -8.05
N ARG A 74 7.46 5.02 -8.57
CA ARG A 74 8.40 5.11 -9.72
C ARG A 74 7.92 4.35 -10.96
N THR A 75 6.62 4.12 -11.08
CA THR A 75 6.03 3.35 -12.18
C THR A 75 5.82 4.15 -13.46
N GLY A 76 5.95 5.49 -13.42
CA GLY A 76 5.68 6.38 -14.56
C GLY A 76 4.21 6.79 -14.71
N TYR A 77 3.33 6.26 -13.85
CA TYR A 77 1.92 6.61 -13.79
C TYR A 77 1.67 7.81 -12.88
N PRO A 78 1.04 8.89 -13.38
CA PRO A 78 0.55 9.98 -12.53
C PRO A 78 -0.71 9.56 -11.75
N ARG A 79 -1.28 10.51 -11.01
CA ARG A 79 -2.41 10.29 -10.09
C ARG A 79 -3.65 9.65 -10.74
N HIS A 80 -4.08 10.15 -11.90
CA HIS A 80 -5.33 9.76 -12.57
C HIS A 80 -6.56 9.80 -11.64
N ASP A 81 -6.65 10.80 -10.77
CA ASP A 81 -7.70 10.88 -9.72
C ASP A 81 -9.12 10.89 -10.32
N LEU A 82 -9.29 11.50 -11.50
CA LEU A 82 -10.59 11.57 -12.19
C LEU A 82 -10.97 10.26 -12.90
N ALA A 83 -10.06 9.30 -13.04
CA ALA A 83 -10.33 7.99 -13.61
C ALA A 83 -10.98 7.06 -12.57
N VAL A 84 -12.10 7.52 -12.01
CA VAL A 84 -12.89 6.83 -11.00
C VAL A 84 -13.57 5.64 -11.65
N THR A 85 -13.46 4.49 -11.00
CA THR A 85 -14.19 3.30 -11.43
C THR A 85 -14.83 2.70 -10.19
N GLY A 86 -16.10 2.30 -10.27
CA GLY A 86 -16.87 1.83 -9.11
C GLY A 86 -16.48 0.46 -8.56
N SER A 87 -15.23 0.00 -8.74
CA SER A 87 -14.64 -1.00 -7.84
C SER A 87 -13.12 -0.95 -7.83
N ALA A 88 -12.53 -1.56 -6.79
CA ALA A 88 -11.10 -1.79 -6.66
C ALA A 88 -10.49 -2.51 -7.88
N ARG A 89 -11.08 -3.64 -8.27
CA ARG A 89 -10.65 -4.45 -9.42
C ARG A 89 -10.80 -3.69 -10.75
N LYS A 90 -11.89 -2.94 -10.92
CA LYS A 90 -12.09 -2.10 -12.11
C LYS A 90 -11.03 -1.00 -12.18
N SER A 91 -10.62 -0.45 -11.03
CA SER A 91 -9.64 0.64 -10.97
C SER A 91 -8.26 0.17 -11.42
N LEU A 92 -7.88 -1.05 -11.03
CA LEU A 92 -6.65 -1.70 -11.48
C LEU A 92 -6.71 -2.06 -12.96
N ARG A 93 -7.79 -2.68 -13.42
CA ARG A 93 -7.96 -3.01 -14.84
C ARG A 93 -7.90 -1.77 -15.72
N ASN A 94 -8.43 -0.64 -15.25
CA ASN A 94 -8.45 0.60 -16.00
C ASN A 94 -7.06 1.23 -16.19
N LEU A 95 -6.02 0.79 -15.45
CA LEU A 95 -4.63 1.26 -15.68
C LEU A 95 -4.14 0.98 -17.11
N ARG A 96 -4.70 -0.03 -17.79
CA ARG A 96 -4.43 -0.32 -19.21
C ARG A 96 -4.85 0.80 -20.15
N ASN A 97 -5.82 1.61 -19.73
CA ASN A 97 -6.37 2.74 -20.48
C ASN A 97 -5.78 4.09 -20.03
N GLN A 98 -4.86 4.09 -19.06
CA GLN A 98 -4.28 5.32 -18.51
C GLN A 98 -2.88 5.53 -19.07
N PRO A 99 -2.57 6.71 -19.63
CA PRO A 99 -1.25 6.98 -20.19
C PRO A 99 -0.21 7.21 -19.09
N MET A 100 0.97 6.61 -19.27
CA MET A 100 2.17 6.99 -18.52
C MET A 100 2.57 8.41 -18.90
N SER A 101 3.08 9.18 -17.94
CA SER A 101 3.59 10.54 -18.18
C SER A 101 5.11 10.63 -18.11
N ALA A 102 5.78 9.53 -17.75
CA ALA A 102 7.22 9.39 -17.73
C ALA A 102 7.60 7.92 -17.90
N LYS A 103 8.86 7.65 -18.29
CA LYS A 103 9.39 6.29 -18.24
C LYS A 103 9.41 5.79 -16.78
N PRO A 104 9.28 4.48 -16.55
CA PRO A 104 9.55 3.89 -15.25
C PRO A 104 10.90 4.37 -14.72
N HIS A 105 10.95 4.63 -13.42
CA HIS A 105 12.13 5.13 -12.71
C HIS A 105 12.67 6.49 -13.21
N ALA A 106 11.92 7.27 -13.99
CA ALA A 106 12.39 8.60 -14.39
C ALA A 106 12.22 9.63 -13.26
N ARG A 107 11.05 9.65 -12.60
CA ARG A 107 10.71 10.64 -11.56
C ARG A 107 9.70 10.09 -10.55
N TYR A 108 9.62 10.73 -9.38
CA TYR A 108 8.59 10.45 -8.39
C TYR A 108 7.21 10.88 -8.90
N GLN A 109 6.21 10.00 -8.84
CA GLN A 109 4.82 10.30 -9.22
C GLN A 109 3.82 9.65 -8.26
N TYR A 110 3.22 10.47 -7.41
CA TYR A 110 2.15 10.02 -6.51
C TYR A 110 0.99 9.43 -7.34
N CYS A 111 0.62 8.18 -7.07
CA CYS A 111 -0.50 7.47 -7.72
C CYS A 111 -1.16 6.51 -6.71
N ASN A 112 -2.43 6.73 -6.36
CA ASN A 112 -3.16 5.87 -5.40
C ASN A 112 -3.45 4.49 -5.99
N LYS A 113 -3.72 4.42 -7.30
CA LYS A 113 -4.02 3.17 -8.00
C LYS A 113 -2.86 2.16 -7.93
N MET A 114 -1.62 2.64 -7.80
CA MET A 114 -0.44 1.78 -7.62
C MET A 114 -0.35 1.17 -6.23
N TYR A 115 -0.88 1.81 -5.18
CA TYR A 115 -1.04 1.17 -3.87
C TYR A 115 -2.16 0.12 -3.90
N GLY A 116 -3.20 0.40 -4.71
CA GLY A 116 -4.15 -0.61 -5.16
C GLY A 116 -3.47 -1.88 -5.69
N ALA A 117 -2.46 -1.71 -6.54
CA ALA A 117 -1.73 -2.80 -7.17
C ALA A 117 -0.80 -3.55 -6.20
N VAL A 118 -0.48 -2.97 -5.04
CA VAL A 118 0.24 -3.63 -3.95
C VAL A 118 -0.71 -4.37 -3.03
N GLY A 119 -1.88 -3.80 -2.72
CA GLY A 119 -2.86 -4.43 -1.84
C GLY A 119 -3.56 -5.64 -2.49
N TYR A 120 -3.95 -5.54 -3.76
CA TYR A 120 -4.71 -6.61 -4.44
C TYR A 120 -4.02 -7.99 -4.47
N PRO A 121 -2.71 -8.11 -4.77
CA PRO A 121 -2.01 -9.39 -4.67
C PRO A 121 -2.02 -9.97 -3.26
N ILE A 122 -1.87 -9.13 -2.23
CA ILE A 122 -1.89 -9.56 -0.83
C ILE A 122 -3.27 -10.18 -0.52
N GLU A 123 -4.35 -9.50 -0.87
CA GLU A 123 -5.71 -10.02 -0.68
C GLU A 123 -5.96 -11.32 -1.47
N THR A 124 -5.43 -11.40 -2.69
CA THR A 124 -5.60 -12.57 -3.56
C THR A 124 -4.84 -13.78 -3.04
N LEU A 125 -3.61 -13.59 -2.55
CA LEU A 125 -2.74 -14.66 -2.05
C LEU A 125 -3.18 -15.18 -0.67
N THR A 126 -3.73 -14.29 0.16
CA THR A 126 -4.17 -14.62 1.53
C THR A 126 -5.63 -15.06 1.60
N GLY A 127 -6.40 -14.82 0.53
CA GLY A 127 -7.84 -15.12 0.49
C GLY A 127 -8.70 -14.23 1.40
N SER A 128 -8.12 -13.19 2.00
CA SER A 128 -8.80 -12.26 2.92
C SER A 128 -8.53 -10.82 2.52
N ARG A 129 -9.53 -9.94 2.59
CA ARG A 129 -9.31 -8.51 2.27
C ARG A 129 -8.47 -7.86 3.35
N LEU A 130 -7.60 -6.92 3.00
CA LEU A 130 -6.75 -6.22 3.97
C LEU A 130 -7.59 -5.56 5.08
N GLY A 131 -8.84 -5.18 4.78
CA GLY A 131 -9.80 -4.60 5.72
C GLY A 131 -10.85 -5.53 6.32
N ASP A 132 -10.78 -6.83 6.06
CA ASP A 132 -11.65 -7.77 6.74
C ASP A 132 -11.06 -8.11 8.11
N SER A 133 -11.93 -8.25 9.11
CA SER A 133 -11.52 -8.72 10.44
C SER A 133 -10.91 -10.12 10.42
N SER A 134 -11.07 -10.91 9.34
CA SER A 134 -10.39 -12.21 9.16
C SER A 134 -8.94 -12.08 8.71
N HIS A 135 -8.54 -10.99 8.06
CA HIS A 135 -7.13 -10.71 7.73
C HIS A 135 -6.32 -10.38 8.97
N SER A 136 -7.02 -10.13 10.08
CA SER A 136 -6.38 -10.10 11.37
C SER A 136 -5.76 -11.45 11.73
N ASP A 137 -6.08 -12.60 11.12
CA ASP A 137 -5.44 -13.89 11.46
C ASP A 137 -3.95 -13.98 11.03
N LEU A 138 -3.56 -13.37 9.89
CA LEU A 138 -2.14 -13.21 9.51
C LEU A 138 -1.38 -12.26 10.45
N LEU A 139 -2.09 -11.31 11.05
CA LEU A 139 -1.57 -10.33 12.02
C LEU A 139 -1.73 -10.76 13.49
N GLN A 140 -2.61 -11.72 13.75
CA GLN A 140 -2.96 -12.27 15.07
C GLN A 140 -2.01 -13.43 15.38
N HIS A 141 -1.75 -14.33 14.42
CA HIS A 141 -0.87 -15.48 14.64
C HIS A 141 0.61 -15.10 14.89
N HIS A 142 1.03 -13.88 14.54
CA HIS A 142 2.42 -13.43 14.68
C HIS A 142 2.69 -12.34 15.75
N GLY A 143 1.73 -12.01 16.64
CA GLY A 143 2.05 -11.10 17.77
C GLY A 143 1.03 -10.01 18.08
N GLY A 144 -0.24 -10.17 17.68
CA GLY A 144 -1.34 -9.42 18.28
C GLY A 144 -1.50 -7.96 17.85
N ILE A 145 -1.13 -7.60 16.62
CA ILE A 145 -1.64 -6.34 16.06
C ILE A 145 -3.00 -6.62 15.43
N HIS A 146 -4.05 -6.17 16.10
CA HIS A 146 -5.33 -5.92 15.46
C HIS A 146 -5.15 -4.69 14.55
N LEU A 147 -4.52 -4.83 13.37
CA LEU A 147 -4.91 -3.95 12.27
C LEU A 147 -6.22 -4.59 11.85
N ALA A 148 -7.32 -4.22 12.50
CA ALA A 148 -8.62 -4.37 11.88
C ALA A 148 -8.85 -3.06 11.17
N PRO A 149 -8.36 -2.87 9.93
CA PRO A 149 -8.86 -1.76 9.21
C PRO A 149 -10.29 -2.09 8.84
N HIS A 150 -11.30 -1.69 9.61
CA HIS A 150 -12.69 -2.03 9.25
C HIS A 150 -12.97 -1.55 7.82
N ALA A 151 -13.14 -2.49 6.89
CA ALA A 151 -13.32 -2.16 5.49
C ALA A 151 -14.58 -1.31 5.32
N VAL A 152 -14.41 -0.06 4.88
CA VAL A 152 -15.41 0.51 3.98
C VAL A 152 -14.94 0.12 2.60
N ALA A 153 -15.81 -0.54 1.87
CA ALA A 153 -15.71 -0.65 0.43
C ALA A 153 -15.67 0.78 -0.14
N SER A 154 -14.51 1.41 -0.20
CA SER A 154 -14.28 2.48 -1.16
C SER A 154 -13.89 1.79 -2.45
N ASP A 155 -14.92 1.25 -3.08
CA ASP A 155 -14.95 0.80 -4.48
C ASP A 155 -14.56 1.93 -5.46
N VAL A 156 -13.93 3.02 -5.02
CA VAL A 156 -13.73 4.25 -5.79
C VAL A 156 -12.24 4.49 -6.09
N GLU A 157 -11.31 3.99 -5.25
CA GLU A 157 -9.88 4.28 -5.40
C GLU A 157 -8.91 3.08 -5.51
N GLY A 158 -9.36 1.84 -5.25
CA GLY A 158 -8.50 0.67 -5.36
C GLY A 158 -8.43 -0.15 -4.07
N PRO A 159 -7.99 -1.42 -4.13
CA PRO A 159 -7.78 -2.24 -2.94
C PRO A 159 -6.46 -1.81 -2.25
N GLY A 160 -6.55 -0.91 -1.26
CA GLY A 160 -5.39 -0.35 -0.56
C GLY A 160 -5.40 1.17 -0.39
N SER A 161 -6.51 1.87 -0.68
CA SER A 161 -6.56 3.34 -0.63
C SER A 161 -7.31 3.93 0.57
N LEU A 162 -8.16 3.15 1.26
CA LEU A 162 -8.91 3.69 2.38
C LEU A 162 -9.23 2.61 3.42
N THR A 163 -8.51 2.68 4.54
CA THR A 163 -8.81 1.87 5.73
C THR A 163 -9.47 2.73 6.79
N LEU A 164 -10.50 2.18 7.46
CA LEU A 164 -10.93 2.74 8.74
C LEU A 164 -10.05 2.18 9.84
N SER A 165 -9.62 2.98 10.81
CA SER A 165 -8.91 2.46 11.97
C SER A 165 -9.35 3.19 13.23
N THR A 166 -9.04 2.60 14.38
CA THR A 166 -9.17 3.26 15.67
C THR A 166 -7.87 3.96 16.04
N VAL A 167 -7.93 4.94 16.94
CA VAL A 167 -6.72 5.56 17.48
C VAL A 167 -5.85 4.55 18.25
N LEU A 168 -6.46 3.49 18.79
CA LEU A 168 -5.74 2.42 19.49
C LEU A 168 -4.89 1.59 18.52
N ASP A 169 -5.43 1.22 17.38
CA ASP A 169 -4.70 0.38 16.42
C ASP A 169 -3.59 1.16 15.73
N TYR A 170 -3.81 2.45 15.44
CA TYR A 170 -2.74 3.32 14.98
C TYR A 170 -1.63 3.48 16.03
N ALA A 171 -1.98 3.65 17.30
CA ALA A 171 -0.99 3.73 18.38
C ALA A 171 -0.17 2.42 18.53
N LYS A 172 -0.79 1.26 18.35
CA LYS A 172 -0.09 -0.04 18.31
C LYS A 172 0.86 -0.10 17.12
N TYR A 173 0.41 0.26 15.92
CA TYR A 173 1.23 0.31 14.71
C TYR A 173 2.47 1.19 14.90
N LEU A 174 2.29 2.42 15.41
CA LEU A 174 3.41 3.31 15.71
C LEU A 174 4.37 2.72 16.75
N ARG A 175 3.84 2.07 17.80
CA ARG A 175 4.67 1.44 18.82
C ARG A 175 5.56 0.33 18.24
N VAL A 176 5.02 -0.48 17.33
CA VAL A 176 5.76 -1.54 16.64
C VAL A 176 6.86 -0.93 15.78
N MET A 177 6.54 0.11 15.00
CA MET A 177 7.53 0.81 14.17
C MET A 177 8.64 1.46 14.99
N MET A 178 8.31 2.10 16.11
CA MET A 178 9.28 2.77 16.99
C MET A 178 10.14 1.79 17.79
N ARG A 179 9.56 0.69 18.28
CA ARG A 179 10.24 -0.26 19.16
C ARG A 179 10.91 -1.42 18.44
N GLU A 180 10.67 -1.56 17.13
CA GLU A 180 11.12 -2.70 16.33
C GLU A 180 10.75 -4.05 16.96
N ALA A 181 9.49 -4.12 17.39
CA ALA A 181 8.93 -5.28 18.08
C ALA A 181 8.10 -6.15 17.12
N ASP A 182 7.76 -7.35 17.56
CA ASP A 182 6.81 -8.24 16.89
C ASP A 182 5.51 -7.48 16.54
N PRO A 183 4.84 -7.84 15.43
CA PRO A 183 4.96 -9.06 14.62
C PRO A 183 5.88 -8.94 13.40
N MET A 184 6.39 -7.74 13.10
CA MET A 184 7.27 -7.54 11.94
C MET A 184 8.70 -7.92 12.29
N SER A 185 9.37 -8.64 11.39
CA SER A 185 10.78 -8.91 11.58
C SER A 185 11.60 -7.62 11.56
N LYS A 186 12.76 -7.63 12.22
CA LYS A 186 13.73 -6.52 12.13
C LYS A 186 14.17 -6.24 10.70
N ALA A 187 14.25 -7.29 9.86
CA ALA A 187 14.59 -7.15 8.45
C ALA A 187 13.46 -6.42 7.70
N GLY A 188 12.21 -6.83 7.87
CA GLY A 188 11.05 -6.15 7.28
C GLY A 188 10.94 -4.68 7.70
N LEU A 189 11.07 -4.41 9.00
CA LEU A 189 11.13 -3.05 9.54
C LEU A 189 12.26 -2.22 8.95
N ARG A 190 13.44 -2.80 8.75
CA ARG A 190 14.57 -2.14 8.10
C ARG A 190 14.25 -1.81 6.64
N GLU A 191 13.65 -2.73 5.90
CA GLU A 191 13.28 -2.51 4.49
C GLU A 191 12.27 -1.36 4.35
N LEU A 192 11.29 -1.27 5.27
CA LEU A 192 10.28 -0.21 5.32
C LEU A 192 10.88 1.17 5.62
N LYS A 193 11.81 1.24 6.58
CA LYS A 193 12.42 2.51 7.03
C LYS A 193 13.58 2.99 6.16
N THR A 194 14.17 2.11 5.35
CA THR A 194 15.32 2.46 4.51
C THR A 194 14.89 3.45 3.43
N PRO A 195 15.49 4.65 3.34
CA PRO A 195 15.22 5.58 2.26
C PRO A 195 15.58 4.96 0.91
N ARG A 196 14.62 4.93 -0.03
CA ARG A 196 14.81 4.35 -1.37
C ARG A 196 15.05 5.39 -2.45
N MET A 197 14.76 6.65 -2.14
CA MET A 197 14.88 7.76 -3.09
C MET A 197 15.20 9.06 -2.37
N LEU A 198 16.02 9.86 -3.05
CA LEU A 198 16.16 11.28 -2.83
C LEU A 198 15.33 12.00 -3.90
N THR A 199 14.37 12.82 -3.50
CA THR A 199 13.56 13.60 -4.44
C THR A 199 13.57 15.07 -4.06
N ALA A 200 13.65 15.94 -5.05
CA ALA A 200 13.32 17.35 -4.85
C ALA A 200 11.78 17.47 -4.79
N LEU A 201 11.22 17.93 -3.67
CA LEU A 201 9.78 18.13 -3.48
C LEU A 201 9.30 19.39 -4.23
N HIS A 202 9.26 19.33 -5.58
CA HIS A 202 8.99 20.49 -6.43
C HIS A 202 10.06 21.60 -6.24
N PRO A 203 10.33 22.47 -7.23
CA PRO A 203 11.25 23.57 -7.03
C PRO A 203 10.53 24.67 -6.25
N ARG A 204 10.24 24.45 -4.97
CA ARG A 204 10.04 25.56 -4.04
C ARG A 204 11.45 26.01 -3.64
N SER A 205 11.82 27.23 -3.98
CA SER A 205 13.13 27.77 -3.58
C SER A 205 13.31 27.59 -2.06
N PHE A 206 14.50 27.16 -1.64
CA PHE A 206 14.93 27.01 -0.25
C PHE A 206 14.42 25.79 0.56
N VAL A 207 13.75 24.81 -0.04
CA VAL A 207 13.53 23.50 0.59
C VAL A 207 14.49 22.48 -0.02
N GLY A 208 15.38 21.92 0.79
CA GLY A 208 16.35 20.91 0.36
C GLY A 208 15.71 19.61 -0.13
N TYR A 209 16.54 18.60 -0.40
CA TYR A 209 16.05 17.28 -0.80
C TYR A 209 15.19 16.63 0.29
N ALA A 210 14.16 15.90 -0.13
CA ALA A 210 13.35 15.06 0.74
C ALA A 210 13.66 13.58 0.50
N ASN A 211 13.73 12.83 1.59
CA ASN A 211 13.89 11.38 1.56
C ASN A 211 12.51 10.72 1.57
N TYR A 212 12.32 9.69 0.76
CA TYR A 212 11.07 8.90 0.73
C TYR A 212 11.38 7.42 0.96
N ALA A 213 10.65 6.78 1.88
CA ALA A 213 10.72 5.37 2.24
C ALA A 213 9.44 4.63 1.80
N LEU A 214 9.23 3.38 2.21
CA LEU A 214 8.06 2.59 1.78
C LEU A 214 6.83 2.89 2.65
N GLY A 215 6.14 4.00 2.39
CA GLY A 215 4.90 4.39 3.10
C GLY A 215 4.92 5.80 3.64
#